data_AF-A0A1B2RYX9-F1
#
_entry.id   AF-A0A1B2RYX9-F1
#
_cell.length_a   1.000
_cell.length_b   1.000
_cell.length_c   1.000
_cell.angle_alpha   90.00
_cell.angle_beta   90.00
_cell.angle_gamma   90.00
#
_symmetry.space_group_name_H-M   'P 1'
#
loop_
_entity.id
_entity.type
_entity.pdbx_description
1 polymer ?
#
loop_
_entity_poly.entity_id
_entity_poly.type
_entity_poly.pdbx_seq_one_letter_code
_entity_poly.pdbx_strand_id
1 'polypeptide(L)'
;MKKLKKTELLESLPPCKAKDLDLSSPLNLSYFEPFFVGLFEGSGCISMGCSAAKGGNLSYGRLQIRLKNLPENVKMLQSIAKEIGGIVIYEKKQGIITKVVWFAIAQKNVARCLQIFEKYPFLTSQKICQLAHLKKCLQNRSWSYHLETRNFKYAQQKEMLASYKKDFVIPPYFGPWLSGFAEAEGCFRSTQALSFYICQNQDWYILNAIKRFFNSHHKLGINKDLRRPWLDSVQYRLSMSGKPVLEKIVQHFTKYPLYGYKQVSFQVFCEKFFQKQH
;
A
#
# COMPACT_ATOMS: atom_id res chain seq x y z
N MET A 1 -6.14 42.57 17.51
CA MET A 1 -5.77 41.62 16.43
C MET A 1 -6.84 40.53 16.34
N LYS A 2 -7.51 40.43 15.18
CA LYS A 2 -8.78 39.73 14.97
C LYS A 2 -8.63 38.21 15.19
N LYS A 3 -9.44 37.65 16.09
CA LYS A 3 -9.76 36.21 16.12
C LYS A 3 -10.51 35.88 14.82
N LEU A 4 -9.83 35.24 13.87
CA LEU A 4 -10.52 34.59 12.75
C LEU A 4 -11.47 33.53 13.31
N LYS A 5 -12.74 33.59 12.89
CA LYS A 5 -13.81 32.72 13.40
C LYS A 5 -13.55 31.28 12.97
N LYS A 6 -13.38 30.40 13.96
CA LYS A 6 -13.24 28.94 13.85
C LYS A 6 -14.39 28.25 13.07
N THR A 7 -15.50 28.98 12.86
CA THR A 7 -16.69 28.53 12.15
C THR A 7 -16.52 28.52 10.62
N GLU A 8 -15.74 29.44 10.04
CA GLU A 8 -15.55 29.52 8.58
C GLU A 8 -14.67 28.39 8.01
N LEU A 9 -13.83 27.75 8.85
CA LEU A 9 -12.95 26.65 8.44
C LEU A 9 -13.65 25.28 8.38
N LEU A 10 -14.81 25.14 9.04
CA LEU A 10 -15.58 23.89 9.09
C LEU A 10 -16.63 23.82 7.97
N GLU A 11 -17.17 24.97 7.53
CA GLU A 11 -18.10 25.05 6.39
C GLU A 11 -17.40 24.91 5.02
N SER A 12 -16.06 25.05 4.96
CA SER A 12 -15.29 24.91 3.72
C SER A 12 -14.91 23.47 3.37
N LEU A 13 -15.18 22.49 4.24
CA LEU A 13 -14.93 21.08 3.92
C LEU A 13 -16.19 20.52 3.24
N PRO A 14 -16.14 20.19 1.93
CA PRO A 14 -17.31 19.63 1.27
C PRO A 14 -17.71 18.35 2.00
N PRO A 15 -19.02 18.05 2.13
CA PRO A 15 -19.45 16.74 2.59
C PRO A 15 -18.74 15.70 1.71
N CYS A 16 -18.23 14.62 2.31
CA CYS A 16 -17.68 13.47 1.60
C CYS A 16 -18.80 12.75 0.83
N LYS A 17 -19.52 13.46 -0.04
CA LYS A 17 -20.35 12.88 -1.06
C LYS A 17 -19.38 12.25 -2.04
N ALA A 18 -19.61 10.97 -2.31
CA ALA A 18 -18.99 10.35 -3.47
C ALA A 18 -19.26 11.28 -4.66
N LYS A 19 -18.22 11.94 -5.18
CA LYS A 19 -18.20 12.08 -6.62
C LYS A 19 -18.18 10.64 -7.08
N ASP A 20 -19.22 10.21 -7.79
CA ASP A 20 -19.12 9.03 -8.61
C ASP A 20 -17.79 9.18 -9.35
N LEU A 21 -16.83 8.35 -8.94
CA LEU A 21 -15.48 8.50 -9.43
C LEU A 21 -15.57 8.04 -10.87
N ASP A 22 -15.73 9.00 -11.77
CA ASP A 22 -15.90 8.75 -13.17
C ASP A 22 -14.57 8.20 -13.71
N LEU A 23 -14.43 6.88 -13.58
CA LEU A 23 -13.34 6.07 -14.10
C LEU A 23 -13.29 6.08 -15.63
N SER A 24 -14.18 6.82 -16.31
CA SER A 24 -14.14 7.07 -17.76
C SER A 24 -13.24 8.24 -18.15
N SER A 25 -12.92 9.16 -17.22
CA SER A 25 -11.90 10.19 -17.44
C SER A 25 -10.48 9.57 -17.42
N PRO A 26 -9.53 10.07 -18.23
CA PRO A 26 -8.17 9.55 -18.23
C PRO A 26 -7.56 9.69 -16.82
N LEU A 27 -7.17 8.57 -16.22
CA LEU A 27 -6.58 8.53 -14.90
C LEU A 27 -5.33 9.43 -14.89
N ASN A 28 -5.25 10.32 -13.91
CA ASN A 28 -4.04 11.11 -13.71
C ASN A 28 -2.89 10.18 -13.31
N LEU A 29 -2.01 9.84 -14.26
CA LEU A 29 -0.90 8.93 -14.05
C LEU A 29 0.07 9.41 -12.96
N SER A 30 0.18 10.72 -12.71
CA SER A 30 1.00 11.26 -11.63
C SER A 30 0.45 10.94 -10.24
N TYR A 31 -0.84 10.58 -10.16
CA TYR A 31 -1.48 10.04 -8.95
C TYR A 31 -1.48 8.51 -8.96
N PHE A 32 -1.93 7.92 -10.06
CA PHE A 32 -2.25 6.50 -10.13
C PHE A 32 -1.01 5.60 -10.01
N GLU A 33 0.11 5.95 -10.63
CA GLU A 33 1.35 5.17 -10.55
C GLU A 33 1.89 5.08 -9.11
N PRO A 34 2.07 6.19 -8.36
CA PRO A 34 2.52 6.10 -6.97
C PRO A 34 1.46 5.49 -6.03
N PHE A 35 0.15 5.67 -6.30
CA PHE A 35 -0.89 4.90 -5.60
C PHE A 35 -0.69 3.39 -5.80
N PHE A 36 -0.47 2.95 -7.04
CA PHE A 36 -0.21 1.54 -7.34
C PHE A 36 1.03 1.02 -6.60
N VAL A 37 2.11 1.81 -6.54
CA VAL A 37 3.32 1.46 -5.78
C VAL A 37 2.99 1.23 -4.30
N GLY A 38 2.26 2.14 -3.66
CA GLY A 38 1.85 1.98 -2.27
C GLY A 38 0.98 0.73 -2.02
N LEU A 39 0.00 0.49 -2.88
CA LEU A 39 -0.86 -0.70 -2.81
C LEU A 39 -0.05 -1.99 -2.98
N PHE A 40 0.87 -2.00 -3.94
CA PHE A 40 1.75 -3.13 -4.20
C PHE A 40 2.73 -3.37 -3.04
N GLU A 41 3.19 -2.34 -2.33
CA GLU A 41 4.05 -2.56 -1.17
C GLU A 41 3.35 -3.23 0.01
N GLY A 42 2.09 -2.86 0.27
CA GLY A 42 1.30 -3.48 1.33
C GLY A 42 0.81 -4.89 0.96
N SER A 43 0.12 -5.02 -0.18
CA SER A 43 -0.57 -6.27 -0.56
C SER A 43 0.07 -7.03 -1.72
N GLY A 44 1.14 -6.50 -2.31
CA GLY A 44 1.81 -7.10 -3.45
C GLY A 44 2.89 -8.11 -3.07
N CYS A 45 3.13 -9.02 -4.01
CA CYS A 45 4.13 -10.06 -3.88
C CYS A 45 5.02 -10.11 -5.12
N ILE A 46 6.33 -10.10 -4.87
CA ILE A 46 7.39 -10.29 -5.85
C ILE A 46 7.94 -11.70 -5.67
N SER A 47 7.93 -12.47 -6.74
CA SER A 47 8.42 -13.85 -6.76
C SER A 47 9.08 -14.16 -8.09
N MET A 48 9.87 -15.24 -8.11
CA MET A 48 10.38 -15.81 -9.35
C MET A 48 9.56 -17.05 -9.69
N GLY A 49 9.25 -17.22 -10.98
CA GLY A 49 8.77 -18.46 -11.55
C GLY A 49 9.85 -19.14 -12.36
N CYS A 50 9.61 -20.40 -12.72
CA CYS A 50 10.49 -21.20 -13.55
C CYS A 50 9.73 -21.70 -14.80
N SER A 51 10.35 -21.61 -15.97
CA SER A 51 9.74 -22.00 -17.23
C SER A 51 9.92 -23.50 -17.49
N ALA A 52 8.85 -24.27 -17.30
CA ALA A 52 8.82 -25.69 -17.66
C ALA A 52 9.09 -25.92 -19.16
N ALA A 53 8.59 -25.03 -20.02
CA ALA A 53 8.81 -25.07 -21.48
C ALA A 53 10.28 -24.90 -21.91
N LYS A 54 11.17 -24.51 -20.99
CA LYS A 54 12.61 -24.36 -21.22
C LYS A 54 13.41 -25.29 -20.30
N GLY A 55 12.88 -26.49 -20.07
CA GLY A 55 13.51 -27.53 -19.26
C GLY A 55 13.65 -27.19 -17.77
N GLY A 56 12.93 -26.17 -17.28
CA GLY A 56 13.03 -25.75 -15.88
C GLY A 56 14.30 -24.95 -15.54
N ASN A 57 15.03 -24.46 -16.54
CA ASN A 57 16.31 -23.79 -16.32
C ASN A 57 16.23 -22.25 -16.37
N LEU A 58 15.14 -21.70 -16.93
CA LEU A 58 14.97 -20.26 -17.06
C LEU A 58 13.96 -19.71 -16.05
N SER A 59 14.38 -18.68 -15.34
CA SER A 59 13.55 -17.93 -14.41
C SER A 59 12.85 -16.75 -15.10
N TYR A 60 11.71 -16.35 -14.52
CA TYR A 60 10.96 -15.15 -14.91
C TYR A 60 10.34 -14.46 -13.69
N GLY A 61 10.15 -13.15 -13.78
CA GLY A 61 9.53 -12.37 -12.72
C GLY A 61 8.02 -12.59 -12.63
N ARG A 62 7.50 -12.68 -11.42
CA ARG A 62 6.07 -12.78 -11.11
C ARG A 62 5.71 -11.69 -10.10
N LEU A 63 4.86 -10.77 -10.53
CA LEU A 63 4.29 -9.70 -9.69
C LEU A 63 2.79 -9.96 -9.53
N GLN A 64 2.28 -9.83 -8.31
CA GLN A 64 0.87 -10.08 -8.04
C GLN A 64 0.35 -9.24 -6.87
N ILE A 65 -0.94 -8.90 -6.88
CA ILE A 65 -1.68 -8.34 -5.73
C ILE A 65 -2.86 -9.27 -5.50
N ARG A 66 -3.07 -9.74 -4.26
CA ARG A 66 -4.19 -10.63 -3.92
C ARG A 66 -5.10 -9.97 -2.89
N LEU A 67 -6.38 -9.78 -3.22
CA LEU A 67 -7.37 -9.14 -2.35
C LEU A 67 -8.60 -10.03 -2.14
N LYS A 68 -9.42 -9.71 -1.12
CA LYS A 68 -10.73 -10.33 -0.97
C LYS A 68 -11.60 -10.03 -2.19
N ASN A 69 -12.37 -11.02 -2.65
CA ASN A 69 -13.29 -10.85 -3.77
C ASN A 69 -14.49 -9.98 -3.36
N LEU A 70 -14.30 -8.66 -3.43
CA LEU A 70 -15.31 -7.62 -3.21
C LEU A 70 -15.43 -6.80 -4.49
N PRO A 71 -16.63 -6.34 -4.89
CA PRO A 71 -16.84 -5.63 -6.15
C PRO A 71 -15.89 -4.45 -6.35
N GLU A 72 -15.61 -3.68 -5.29
CA GLU A 72 -14.72 -2.51 -5.33
C GLU A 72 -13.27 -2.92 -5.58
N ASN A 73 -12.80 -4.00 -4.95
CA ASN A 73 -11.46 -4.54 -5.18
C ASN A 73 -11.34 -5.09 -6.62
N VAL A 74 -12.38 -5.74 -7.13
CA VAL A 74 -12.39 -6.25 -8.52
C VAL A 74 -12.26 -5.08 -9.50
N LYS A 75 -13.08 -4.04 -9.35
CA LYS A 75 -13.04 -2.83 -10.18
C LYS A 75 -11.65 -2.17 -10.12
N MET A 76 -11.09 -1.98 -8.93
CA MET A 76 -9.76 -1.41 -8.76
C MET A 76 -8.68 -2.24 -9.48
N LEU A 77 -8.68 -3.57 -9.32
CA LEU A 77 -7.70 -4.43 -9.97
C LEU A 77 -7.87 -4.48 -11.49
N GLN A 78 -9.10 -4.34 -12.00
CA GLN A 78 -9.36 -4.19 -13.43
C GLN A 78 -8.80 -2.86 -13.97
N SER A 79 -8.96 -1.75 -13.24
CA SER A 79 -8.32 -0.48 -13.59
C SER A 79 -6.80 -0.59 -13.61
N ILE A 80 -6.20 -1.25 -12.62
CA ILE A 80 -4.75 -1.53 -12.62
C ILE A 80 -4.34 -2.35 -13.85
N ALA A 81 -5.09 -3.40 -14.18
CA ALA A 81 -4.80 -4.22 -15.37
C ALA A 81 -4.90 -3.41 -16.68
N LYS A 82 -5.86 -2.49 -16.77
CA LYS A 82 -6.05 -1.62 -17.93
C LYS A 82 -4.90 -0.63 -18.11
N GLU A 83 -4.49 0.07 -17.04
CA GLU A 83 -3.52 1.17 -17.13
C GLU A 83 -2.05 0.71 -17.05
N ILE A 84 -1.77 -0.33 -16.27
CA ILE A 84 -0.40 -0.82 -16.02
C ILE A 84 -0.11 -2.10 -16.82
N GLY A 85 -1.16 -2.83 -17.22
CA GLY A 85 -1.06 -4.16 -17.81
C GLY A 85 -1.18 -5.27 -16.76
N GLY A 86 -1.01 -6.51 -17.22
CA GLY A 86 -1.31 -7.70 -16.42
C GLY A 86 -2.71 -8.23 -16.68
N ILE A 87 -3.15 -9.17 -15.84
CA ILE A 87 -4.47 -9.80 -15.93
C ILE A 87 -5.10 -9.88 -14.55
N VAL A 88 -6.43 -9.95 -14.51
CA VAL A 88 -7.20 -10.22 -13.29
C VAL A 88 -7.71 -11.66 -13.33
N ILE A 89 -7.43 -12.43 -12.29
CA ILE A 89 -7.88 -13.81 -12.13
C ILE A 89 -8.59 -13.98 -10.78
N TYR A 90 -9.34 -15.08 -10.64
CA TYR A 90 -10.12 -15.39 -9.45
C TYR A 90 -9.63 -16.70 -8.82
N GLU A 91 -9.35 -16.69 -7.51
CA GLU A 91 -8.99 -17.91 -6.78
C GLU A 91 -10.24 -18.50 -6.12
N LYS A 92 -10.47 -19.79 -6.37
CA LYS A 92 -11.57 -20.55 -5.80
C LYS A 92 -11.09 -21.43 -4.65
N LYS A 93 -11.90 -21.54 -3.60
CA LYS A 93 -11.74 -22.53 -2.52
C LYS A 93 -13.05 -23.29 -2.41
N GLN A 94 -13.01 -24.61 -2.58
CA GLN A 94 -14.21 -25.46 -2.58
C GLN A 94 -15.31 -24.96 -3.54
N GLY A 95 -14.92 -24.56 -4.75
CA GLY A 95 -15.84 -24.03 -5.77
C GLY A 95 -16.23 -22.56 -5.62
N ILE A 96 -16.05 -21.95 -4.44
CA ILE A 96 -16.43 -20.56 -4.15
C ILE A 96 -15.27 -19.61 -4.45
N ILE A 97 -15.53 -18.52 -5.16
CA ILE A 97 -14.53 -17.46 -5.39
C ILE A 97 -14.28 -16.72 -4.08
N THR A 98 -13.05 -16.78 -3.57
CA THR A 98 -12.69 -16.15 -2.29
C THR A 98 -11.77 -14.94 -2.45
N LYS A 99 -10.98 -14.91 -3.53
CA LYS A 99 -10.01 -13.86 -3.80
C LYS A 99 -10.06 -13.43 -5.25
N VAL A 100 -9.73 -12.16 -5.47
CA VAL A 100 -9.39 -11.59 -6.77
C VAL A 100 -7.89 -11.28 -6.77
N VAL A 101 -7.22 -11.58 -7.88
CA VAL A 101 -5.77 -11.47 -8.00
C VAL A 101 -5.43 -10.73 -9.28
N TRP A 102 -4.68 -9.64 -9.14
CA TRP A 102 -3.99 -9.01 -10.27
C TRP A 102 -2.63 -9.70 -10.45
N PHE A 103 -2.24 -9.92 -11.70
CA PHE A 103 -1.12 -10.78 -12.04
C PHE A 103 -0.34 -10.26 -13.26
N ALA A 104 0.98 -10.07 -13.11
CA ALA A 104 1.89 -9.70 -14.19
C ALA A 104 3.05 -10.70 -14.27
N ILE A 105 3.07 -11.47 -15.36
CA ILE A 105 4.12 -12.45 -15.71
C ILE A 105 4.70 -12.24 -17.11
N ALA A 106 3.93 -11.66 -18.03
CA ALA A 106 4.42 -11.36 -19.36
C ALA A 106 5.57 -10.34 -19.25
N GLN A 107 6.67 -10.58 -19.98
CA GLN A 107 7.89 -9.77 -19.87
C GLN A 107 7.60 -8.27 -20.04
N LYS A 108 6.73 -7.89 -20.99
CA LYS A 108 6.30 -6.50 -21.19
C LYS A 108 5.62 -5.88 -19.96
N ASN A 109 4.76 -6.63 -19.27
CA ASN A 109 4.03 -6.16 -18.10
C ASN A 109 4.97 -6.05 -16.89
N VAL A 110 5.88 -7.02 -16.73
CA VAL A 110 6.92 -6.96 -15.69
C VAL A 110 7.84 -5.77 -15.92
N ALA A 111 8.31 -5.55 -17.16
CA ALA A 111 9.14 -4.41 -17.50
C ALA A 111 8.44 -3.07 -17.23
N ARG A 112 7.15 -2.95 -17.58
CA ARG A 112 6.34 -1.76 -17.25
C ARG A 112 6.26 -1.51 -15.75
N CYS A 113 6.08 -2.55 -14.94
CA CYS A 113 6.09 -2.42 -13.48
C CYS A 113 7.45 -1.96 -12.96
N LEU A 114 8.57 -2.50 -13.49
CA LEU A 114 9.91 -2.09 -13.08
C LEU A 114 10.18 -0.61 -13.39
N GLN A 115 9.72 -0.10 -14.54
CA GLN A 115 9.81 1.33 -14.88
C GLN A 115 9.04 2.19 -13.88
N ILE A 116 7.84 1.76 -13.48
CA ILE A 116 7.04 2.45 -12.46
C ILE A 116 7.78 2.44 -11.11
N PHE A 117 8.35 1.30 -10.70
CA PHE A 117 9.10 1.18 -9.45
C PHE A 117 10.44 1.93 -9.45
N GLU A 118 11.02 2.20 -10.62
CA GLU A 118 12.18 3.09 -10.74
C GLU A 118 11.79 4.55 -10.63
N LYS A 119 10.66 4.94 -11.22
CA LYS A 119 10.10 6.29 -11.13
C LYS A 119 9.60 6.62 -9.73
N TYR A 120 8.98 5.65 -9.05
CA TYR A 120 8.51 5.76 -7.67
C TYR A 120 9.05 4.58 -6.86
N PRO A 121 10.27 4.72 -6.29
CA PRO A 121 10.90 3.69 -5.48
C PRO A 121 10.02 3.21 -4.32
N PHE A 122 10.13 1.91 -4.02
CA PHE A 122 9.56 1.34 -2.81
C PHE A 122 10.14 1.99 -1.56
N LEU A 123 9.31 2.15 -0.53
CA LEU A 123 9.68 2.78 0.73
C LEU A 123 9.93 1.76 1.84
N THR A 124 9.33 0.57 1.78
CA THR A 124 9.49 -0.49 2.78
C THR A 124 10.71 -1.37 2.50
N SER A 125 11.48 -1.69 3.54
CA SER A 125 12.77 -2.37 3.39
C SER A 125 12.62 -3.76 2.78
N GLN A 126 11.52 -4.46 3.13
CA GLN A 126 11.24 -5.79 2.58
C GLN A 126 11.01 -5.74 1.07
N LYS A 127 10.24 -4.76 0.55
CA LYS A 127 9.93 -4.68 -0.88
C LYS A 127 11.13 -4.21 -1.69
N ILE A 128 11.92 -3.29 -1.15
CA ILE A 128 13.21 -2.89 -1.74
C ILE A 128 14.11 -4.11 -1.92
N CYS A 129 14.29 -4.93 -0.87
CA CYS A 129 15.10 -6.15 -0.93
C CYS A 129 14.56 -7.17 -1.97
N GLN A 130 13.24 -7.38 -1.99
CA GLN A 130 12.61 -8.27 -2.96
C GLN A 130 12.79 -7.79 -4.41
N LEU A 131 12.67 -6.49 -4.65
CA LEU A 131 12.86 -5.89 -5.95
C LEU A 131 14.33 -6.00 -6.41
N ALA A 132 15.28 -5.73 -5.51
CA ALA A 132 16.71 -5.88 -5.81
C ALA A 132 17.05 -7.31 -6.23
N HIS A 133 16.50 -8.30 -5.52
CA HIS A 133 16.64 -9.72 -5.89
C HIS A 133 16.02 -10.03 -7.25
N LEU A 134 14.81 -9.57 -7.51
CA LEU A 134 14.15 -9.72 -8.82
C LEU A 134 15.03 -9.16 -9.93
N LYS A 135 15.54 -7.93 -9.79
CA LYS A 135 16.40 -7.29 -10.81
C LYS A 135 17.64 -8.13 -11.10
N LYS A 136 18.31 -8.66 -10.08
CA LYS A 136 19.46 -9.56 -10.25
C LYS A 136 19.09 -10.87 -10.97
N CYS A 137 17.96 -11.49 -10.64
CA CYS A 137 17.49 -12.68 -11.35
C CYS A 137 17.01 -12.41 -12.78
N LEU A 138 16.61 -11.18 -13.11
CA LEU A 138 16.27 -10.81 -14.48
C LEU A 138 17.53 -10.58 -15.33
N GLN A 139 18.65 -10.17 -14.71
CA GLN A 139 19.96 -10.10 -15.35
C GLN A 139 20.57 -11.49 -15.52
N ASN A 140 20.54 -12.33 -14.48
CA ASN A 140 20.89 -13.74 -14.55
C ASN A 140 19.64 -14.61 -14.47
N ARG A 141 19.11 -14.95 -15.65
CA ARG A 141 17.87 -15.71 -15.79
C ARG A 141 18.00 -17.20 -15.46
N SER A 142 19.14 -17.68 -14.98
CA SER A 142 19.23 -19.07 -14.52
C SER A 142 18.30 -19.31 -13.32
N TRP A 143 17.58 -20.42 -13.34
CA TRP A 143 16.81 -20.87 -12.18
C TRP A 143 17.72 -21.27 -11.02
N SER A 144 18.89 -21.84 -11.28
CA SER A 144 19.87 -22.20 -10.23
C SER A 144 20.33 -20.96 -9.46
N TYR A 145 20.61 -19.86 -10.18
CA TYR A 145 20.99 -18.58 -9.57
C TYR A 145 19.92 -18.10 -8.58
N HIS A 146 18.63 -18.19 -8.94
CA HIS A 146 17.55 -17.87 -8.01
C HIS A 146 17.57 -18.78 -6.77
N LEU A 147 17.74 -20.09 -6.94
CA LEU A 147 17.75 -21.05 -5.83
C LEU A 147 18.90 -20.80 -4.86
N GLU A 148 20.09 -20.51 -5.37
CA GLU A 148 21.29 -20.23 -4.57
C GLU A 148 21.16 -18.92 -3.79
N THR A 149 20.56 -17.89 -4.39
CA THR A 149 20.55 -16.53 -3.83
C THR A 149 19.28 -16.16 -3.06
N ARG A 150 18.16 -16.89 -3.22
CA ARG A 150 16.85 -16.52 -2.65
C ARG A 150 16.82 -16.36 -1.13
N ASN A 151 17.69 -17.09 -0.41
CA ASN A 151 17.76 -17.04 1.05
C ASN A 151 18.51 -15.80 1.54
N PHE A 152 19.35 -15.20 0.69
CA PHE A 152 20.17 -14.03 1.02
C PHE A 152 19.56 -12.70 0.56
N LYS A 153 18.35 -12.71 -0.02
CA LYS A 153 17.71 -11.50 -0.57
C LYS A 153 17.48 -10.38 0.45
N TYR A 154 17.48 -10.68 1.75
CA TYR A 154 17.30 -9.70 2.83
C TYR A 154 18.61 -9.37 3.58
N ALA A 155 19.77 -9.77 3.05
CA ALA A 155 21.06 -9.59 3.74
C ALA A 155 21.32 -8.11 4.15
N GLN A 156 20.92 -7.17 3.31
CA GLN A 156 21.10 -5.72 3.53
C GLN A 156 19.96 -5.06 4.31
N GLN A 157 18.92 -5.79 4.68
CA GLN A 157 17.71 -5.20 5.28
C GLN A 157 18.03 -4.54 6.63
N LYS A 158 18.87 -5.17 7.46
CA LYS A 158 19.23 -4.65 8.79
C LYS A 158 19.95 -3.30 8.71
N GLU A 159 20.89 -3.15 7.79
CA GLU A 159 21.63 -1.91 7.56
C GLU A 159 20.70 -0.80 7.06
N MET A 160 19.80 -1.14 6.13
CA MET A 160 18.78 -0.22 5.62
C MET A 160 17.84 0.26 6.73
N LEU A 161 17.37 -0.63 7.60
CA LEU A 161 16.54 -0.27 8.76
C LEU A 161 17.26 0.69 9.70
N ALA A 162 18.55 0.47 9.97
CA ALA A 162 19.35 1.35 10.81
C ALA A 162 19.51 2.75 10.18
N SER A 163 19.79 2.81 8.87
CA SER A 163 19.91 4.06 8.13
C SER A 163 18.60 4.86 8.12
N TYR A 164 17.48 4.25 7.73
CA TYR A 164 16.18 4.92 7.69
C TYR A 164 15.62 5.31 9.05
N LYS A 165 16.01 4.60 10.12
CA LYS A 165 15.66 5.03 11.48
C LYS A 165 16.31 6.38 11.84
N LYS A 166 17.51 6.65 11.32
CA LYS A 166 18.24 7.90 11.54
C LYS A 166 17.72 9.04 10.67
N ASP A 167 17.58 8.79 9.36
CA ASP A 167 17.26 9.84 8.40
C ASP A 167 16.41 9.34 7.21
N PHE A 168 15.13 9.07 7.47
CA PHE A 168 14.18 8.81 6.39
C PHE A 168 13.59 10.11 5.84
N VAL A 169 13.87 10.36 4.56
CA VAL A 169 13.34 11.50 3.81
C VAL A 169 12.01 11.11 3.16
N ILE A 170 10.96 11.90 3.43
CA ILE A 170 9.64 11.71 2.83
C ILE A 170 9.70 12.16 1.36
N PRO A 171 9.42 11.29 0.38
CA PRO A 171 9.52 11.65 -1.03
C PRO A 171 8.33 12.52 -1.49
N PRO A 172 8.43 13.25 -2.61
CA PRO A 172 7.35 14.09 -3.13
C PRO A 172 6.06 13.32 -3.48
N TYR A 173 6.18 12.04 -3.85
CA TYR A 173 5.04 11.17 -4.18
C TYR A 173 4.41 10.47 -2.96
N PHE A 174 4.84 10.82 -1.73
CA PHE A 174 4.39 10.15 -0.52
C PHE A 174 2.88 10.24 -0.28
N GLY A 175 2.24 11.34 -0.69
CA GLY A 175 0.78 11.50 -0.56
C GLY A 175 0.00 10.40 -1.32
N PRO A 176 0.12 10.33 -2.65
CA PRO A 176 -0.50 9.25 -3.43
C PRO A 176 -0.08 7.84 -3.00
N TRP A 177 1.21 7.66 -2.69
CA TRP A 177 1.73 6.39 -2.18
C TRP A 177 1.06 5.98 -0.86
N LEU A 178 0.83 6.91 0.05
CA LEU A 178 0.18 6.65 1.33
C LEU A 178 -1.27 6.20 1.13
N SER A 179 -1.98 6.73 0.13
CA SER A 179 -3.32 6.24 -0.22
C SER A 179 -3.30 4.80 -0.67
N GLY A 180 -2.37 4.43 -1.56
CA GLY A 180 -2.18 3.05 -1.97
C GLY A 180 -1.80 2.13 -0.80
N PHE A 181 -0.86 2.57 0.03
CA PHE A 181 -0.40 1.80 1.18
C PHE A 181 -1.51 1.63 2.23
N ALA A 182 -2.35 2.64 2.44
CA ALA A 182 -3.52 2.58 3.31
C ALA A 182 -4.66 1.72 2.75
N GLU A 183 -4.81 1.64 1.42
CA GLU A 183 -5.74 0.69 0.77
C GLU A 183 -5.40 -0.76 1.18
N ALA A 184 -4.11 -1.10 1.27
CA ALA A 184 -3.64 -2.39 1.75
C ALA A 184 -3.72 -2.51 3.30
N GLU A 185 -2.98 -1.66 4.01
CA GLU A 185 -2.64 -1.85 5.43
C GLU A 185 -3.42 -0.95 6.40
N GLY A 186 -4.08 0.09 5.89
CA GLY A 186 -4.82 1.06 6.69
C GLY A 186 -6.13 0.49 7.23
N CYS A 187 -6.60 1.01 8.36
CA CYS A 187 -7.91 0.67 8.89
C CYS A 187 -8.60 1.89 9.48
N PHE A 188 -9.77 2.19 8.95
CA PHE A 188 -10.68 3.21 9.48
C PHE A 188 -11.64 2.56 10.47
N ARG A 189 -11.50 2.86 11.75
CA ARG A 189 -12.36 2.34 12.81
C ARG A 189 -13.48 3.32 13.11
N SER A 190 -14.73 2.84 13.04
CA SER A 190 -15.93 3.65 13.17
C SER A 190 -16.94 3.12 14.22
N THR A 191 -16.65 2.05 14.96
CA THR A 191 -17.63 1.39 15.87
C THR A 191 -17.78 2.02 17.25
N GLN A 192 -16.70 2.55 17.83
CA GLN A 192 -16.70 3.16 19.18
C GLN A 192 -16.07 4.55 19.13
N ALA A 193 -14.74 4.59 19.26
CA ALA A 193 -13.91 5.76 19.03
C ALA A 193 -13.44 5.78 17.58
N LEU A 194 -13.56 6.95 16.95
CA LEU A 194 -13.02 7.18 15.62
C LEU A 194 -11.50 7.16 15.71
N SER A 195 -10.90 6.27 14.94
CA SER A 195 -9.45 6.18 14.81
C SER A 195 -9.08 5.64 13.44
N PHE A 196 -7.92 6.07 12.97
CA PHE A 196 -7.24 5.45 11.85
C PHE A 196 -6.00 4.77 12.40
N TYR A 197 -5.79 3.50 12.05
CA TYR A 197 -4.56 2.81 12.39
C TYR A 197 -3.97 2.10 11.20
N ILE A 198 -2.65 1.96 11.23
CA ILE A 198 -1.86 1.28 10.20
C ILE A 198 -0.71 0.54 10.90
N CYS A 199 -0.40 -0.65 10.41
CA CYS A 199 0.61 -1.53 10.99
C CYS A 199 1.70 -1.82 9.98
N GLN A 200 2.91 -2.10 10.46
CA GLN A 200 4.00 -2.57 9.62
C GLN A 200 4.99 -3.40 10.44
N ASN A 201 5.57 -4.42 9.80
CA ASN A 201 6.60 -5.26 10.40
C ASN A 201 7.97 -4.65 10.15
N GLN A 202 8.80 -4.54 11.18
CA GLN A 202 10.19 -4.03 11.13
C GLN A 202 10.38 -2.56 10.70
N ASP A 203 9.66 -2.06 9.70
CA ASP A 203 9.78 -0.71 9.13
C ASP A 203 9.13 0.37 10.01
N TRP A 204 9.62 0.52 11.25
CA TRP A 204 9.16 1.57 12.18
C TRP A 204 9.23 2.98 11.58
N TYR A 205 10.27 3.25 10.78
CA TYR A 205 10.50 4.55 10.15
C TYR A 205 9.36 4.94 9.21
N ILE A 206 8.71 3.99 8.53
CA ILE A 206 7.54 4.26 7.67
C ILE A 206 6.37 4.76 8.51
N LEU A 207 6.07 4.07 9.61
CA LEU A 207 5.01 4.52 10.51
C LEU A 207 5.34 5.88 11.14
N ASN A 208 6.61 6.12 11.46
CA ASN A 208 7.05 7.42 11.98
C ASN A 208 6.95 8.52 10.90
N ALA A 209 7.22 8.21 9.64
CA ALA A 209 7.02 9.11 8.51
C ALA A 209 5.54 9.45 8.30
N ILE A 210 4.65 8.46 8.36
CA ILE A 210 3.19 8.67 8.30
C ILE A 210 2.72 9.58 9.45
N LYS A 211 3.21 9.33 10.67
CA LYS A 211 2.92 10.17 11.83
C LYS A 211 3.37 11.62 11.60
N ARG A 212 4.59 11.83 11.09
CA ARG A 212 5.13 13.17 10.75
C ARG A 212 4.33 13.84 9.63
N PHE A 213 3.95 13.09 8.61
CA PHE A 213 3.16 13.55 7.47
C PHE A 213 1.80 14.12 7.90
N PHE A 214 1.11 13.45 8.84
CA PHE A 214 -0.12 13.97 9.43
C PHE A 214 0.12 14.98 10.58
N ASN A 215 1.37 15.34 10.86
CA ASN A 215 1.75 16.18 12.00
C ASN A 215 1.02 15.73 13.29
N SER A 216 1.24 14.46 13.64
CA SER A 216 0.61 13.75 14.75
C SER A 216 1.61 13.50 15.88
N HIS A 217 1.16 13.60 17.13
CA HIS A 217 1.99 13.31 18.32
C HIS A 217 1.72 11.93 18.92
N HIS A 218 0.89 11.11 18.27
CA HIS A 218 0.56 9.77 18.74
C HIS A 218 1.81 8.89 18.80
N LYS A 219 1.94 8.10 19.88
CA LYS A 219 3.05 7.16 20.04
C LYS A 219 2.90 5.98 19.10
N LEU A 220 4.03 5.47 18.60
CA LEU A 220 4.06 4.20 17.89
C LEU A 220 4.07 3.07 18.93
N GLY A 221 3.06 2.21 18.87
CA GLY A 221 2.97 1.03 19.72
C GLY A 221 3.73 -0.15 19.11
N ILE A 222 4.13 -1.08 19.98
CA ILE A 222 4.60 -2.41 19.59
C ILE A 222 3.45 -3.38 19.79
N ASN A 223 3.08 -4.09 18.73
CA ASN A 223 2.12 -5.18 18.79
C ASN A 223 2.91 -6.49 18.75
N LYS A 224 3.08 -7.16 19.89
CA LYS A 224 3.66 -8.50 19.93
C LYS A 224 2.56 -9.48 19.53
N ASP A 225 2.72 -10.21 18.42
CA ASP A 225 1.82 -11.33 18.15
C ASP A 225 2.16 -12.47 19.10
N LEU A 226 1.45 -12.52 20.23
CA LEU A 226 1.63 -13.54 21.27
C LEU A 226 1.37 -14.97 20.75
N ARG A 227 0.76 -15.13 19.57
CA ARG A 227 0.50 -16.43 18.95
C ARG A 227 1.70 -17.00 18.19
N ARG A 228 2.76 -16.19 17.98
CA ARG A 228 3.98 -16.60 17.29
C ARG A 228 5.24 -16.09 18.02
N PRO A 229 5.46 -16.53 19.27
CA PRO A 229 6.58 -16.05 20.09
C PRO A 229 7.97 -16.36 19.51
N TRP A 230 8.08 -17.37 18.62
CA TRP A 230 9.30 -17.71 17.90
C TRP A 230 9.60 -16.80 16.71
N LEU A 231 8.63 -15.99 16.27
CA LEU A 231 8.81 -15.10 15.15
C LEU A 231 9.39 -13.78 15.68
N ASP A 232 10.70 -13.58 15.50
CA ASP A 232 11.44 -12.35 15.88
C ASP A 232 11.07 -11.13 15.00
N SER A 233 9.80 -11.06 14.55
CA SER A 233 9.28 -9.94 13.79
C SER A 233 8.49 -9.02 14.72
N VAL A 234 9.10 -7.91 15.11
CA VAL A 234 8.40 -6.82 15.78
C VAL A 234 7.41 -6.19 14.79
N GLN A 235 6.12 -6.25 15.11
CA GLN A 235 5.10 -5.48 14.43
C GLN A 235 4.89 -4.16 15.17
N TYR A 236 4.97 -3.07 14.44
CA TYR A 236 4.66 -1.74 14.93
C TYR A 236 3.25 -1.33 14.51
N ARG A 237 2.61 -0.49 15.32
CA ARG A 237 1.29 0.08 15.05
C ARG A 237 1.30 1.57 15.32
N LEU A 238 0.79 2.33 14.36
CA LEU A 238 0.40 3.72 14.56
C LEU A 238 -1.12 3.77 14.65
N SER A 239 -1.65 4.26 15.78
CA SER A 239 -3.09 4.49 15.97
C SER A 239 -3.31 5.96 16.26
N MET A 240 -4.03 6.64 15.37
CA MET A 240 -4.29 8.07 15.44
C MET A 240 -5.77 8.32 15.68
N SER A 241 -6.07 9.12 16.70
CA SER A 241 -7.42 9.51 17.09
C SER A 241 -7.44 10.98 17.51
N GLY A 242 -8.64 11.52 17.75
CA GLY A 242 -8.81 12.92 18.15
C GLY A 242 -8.93 13.87 16.96
N LYS A 243 -9.78 14.89 17.13
CA LYS A 243 -10.25 15.76 16.05
C LYS A 243 -9.12 16.33 15.15
N PRO A 244 -8.03 16.93 15.68
CA PRO A 244 -7.04 17.62 14.84
C PRO A 244 -6.30 16.71 13.84
N VAL A 245 -6.03 15.46 14.21
CA VAL A 245 -5.38 14.50 13.28
C VAL A 245 -6.39 13.86 12.35
N LEU A 246 -7.63 13.62 12.82
CA LEU A 246 -8.68 13.05 11.98
C LEU A 246 -9.11 14.01 10.86
N GLU A 247 -9.13 15.32 11.11
CA GLU A 247 -9.37 16.33 10.06
C GLU A 247 -8.33 16.22 8.94
N LYS A 248 -7.05 16.11 9.29
CA LYS A 248 -5.95 15.96 8.32
C LYS A 248 -6.05 14.64 7.55
N ILE A 249 -6.48 13.57 8.21
CA ILE A 249 -6.69 12.26 7.59
C ILE A 249 -7.85 12.33 6.59
N VAL A 250 -8.98 12.94 6.97
CA VAL A 250 -10.10 13.16 6.06
C VAL A 250 -9.66 14.00 4.86
N GLN A 251 -9.01 15.15 5.10
CA GLN A 251 -8.48 16.01 4.04
C GLN A 251 -7.55 15.26 3.08
N HIS A 252 -6.66 14.41 3.61
CA HIS A 252 -5.74 13.63 2.80
C HIS A 252 -6.47 12.65 1.89
N PHE A 253 -7.36 11.81 2.42
CA PHE A 253 -8.06 10.79 1.63
C PHE A 253 -9.17 11.38 0.75
N THR A 254 -9.63 12.62 1.02
CA THR A 254 -10.44 13.40 0.08
C THR A 254 -9.59 13.90 -1.11
N LYS A 255 -8.36 14.34 -0.85
CA LYS A 255 -7.42 14.83 -1.89
C LYS A 255 -6.80 13.70 -2.71
N TYR A 256 -6.49 12.58 -2.07
CA TYR A 256 -5.83 11.40 -2.62
C TYR A 256 -6.72 10.17 -2.37
N PRO A 257 -7.72 9.94 -3.23
CA PRO A 257 -8.81 8.99 -2.97
C PRO A 257 -8.38 7.52 -3.02
N LEU A 258 -9.03 6.70 -2.19
CA LEU A 258 -8.92 5.26 -2.22
C LEU A 258 -9.78 4.71 -3.38
N TYR A 259 -9.43 3.53 -3.90
CA TYR A 259 -10.09 2.96 -5.09
C TYR A 259 -10.78 1.61 -4.82
N GLY A 260 -10.36 0.86 -3.81
CA GLY A 260 -10.91 -0.44 -3.48
C GLY A 260 -11.94 -0.37 -2.36
N TYR A 261 -12.14 -1.49 -1.66
CA TYR A 261 -13.10 -1.57 -0.55
C TYR A 261 -12.72 -0.66 0.62
N LYS A 262 -11.45 -0.21 0.72
CA LYS A 262 -11.07 0.75 1.76
C LYS A 262 -11.76 2.09 1.59
N GLN A 263 -12.12 2.48 0.36
CA GLN A 263 -12.90 3.69 0.09
C GLN A 263 -14.26 3.64 0.78
N VAL A 264 -14.95 2.49 0.74
CA VAL A 264 -16.23 2.29 1.44
C VAL A 264 -16.04 2.43 2.96
N SER A 265 -14.95 1.84 3.49
CA SER A 265 -14.62 1.97 4.92
C SER A 265 -14.34 3.42 5.33
N PHE A 266 -13.69 4.18 4.45
CA PHE A 266 -13.41 5.60 4.66
C PHE A 266 -14.68 6.48 4.59
N GLN A 267 -15.63 6.16 3.72
CA GLN A 267 -16.91 6.87 3.64
C GLN A 267 -17.70 6.74 4.95
N VAL A 268 -17.88 5.51 5.45
CA VAL A 268 -18.54 5.26 6.74
C VAL A 268 -17.81 5.96 7.89
N PHE A 269 -16.48 6.03 7.82
CA PHE A 269 -15.69 6.78 8.79
C PHE A 269 -15.97 8.28 8.75
N CYS A 270 -16.07 8.87 7.55
CA CYS A 270 -16.38 10.29 7.36
C CYS A 270 -17.79 10.64 7.85
N GLU A 271 -18.79 9.82 7.51
CA GLU A 271 -20.17 10.02 7.97
C GLU A 271 -20.24 10.17 9.49
N LYS A 272 -19.61 9.23 10.21
CA LYS A 272 -19.57 9.28 11.68
C LYS A 272 -18.69 10.40 12.22
N PHE A 273 -17.65 10.79 11.49
CA PHE A 273 -16.80 11.92 11.87
C PHE A 273 -17.59 13.23 11.87
N PHE A 274 -18.40 13.47 10.84
CA PHE A 274 -19.21 14.68 10.71
C PHE A 274 -20.42 14.67 11.64
N GLN A 275 -21.06 13.52 11.88
CA GLN A 275 -22.14 13.40 12.88
C GLN A 275 -21.71 13.82 14.30
N LYS A 276 -20.46 13.56 14.69
CA LYS A 276 -19.94 13.93 16.02
C LYS A 276 -19.52 15.42 16.14
N GLN A 277 -19.63 16.21 15.07
CA GLN A 277 -19.31 17.65 15.10
C GLN A 277 -20.53 18.53 15.38
N HIS A 278 -21.72 17.97 15.22
CA HIS A 278 -23.00 18.57 15.59
C HIS A 278 -23.43 18.09 16.98
#